data_AF-A0A3A5T753-F1
#
_entry.id   AF-A0A3A5T753-F1
#
_cell.length_a   1.000
_cell.length_b   1.000
_cell.length_c   1.000
_cell.angle_alpha   90.00
_cell.angle_beta   90.00
_cell.angle_gamma   90.00
#
_symmetry.space_group_name_H-M   'P 1'
#
loop_
_entity.id
_entity.type
_entity.pdbx_description
1 polymer ?
#
loop_
_entity_poly.entity_id
_entity_poly.type
_entity_poly.pdbx_seq_one_letter_code
_entity_poly.pdbx_strand_id
1 'polypeptide(L)'
;MKQKIAVYLPLFCLLSYWYVEFAAVFLAVLLTGNIFKIFRGFNRKHFLYLLLFVGIEMFIMALLDYDMRKFFEQVGLVVTTAIGYRAYFIYVLKKDISFFVKCYLNMSVVIVGYALVAYALNITISGRLEGWGGEPGDIALLILPALVYYFYHKEISIRCALTVLAFMLASSTASFAALFIILALFLFVYYRKKFFKLIVAALVVFMVSSAVSSYLSDNKSDNNDAALKFKETWEMLQSNRFSFYDLETLNASTYAFLTNLCVAEQAPSRLFGTGLGTHHINYEKIYPSRSTTYRLYGLNANDAYSLSIRVFSELGILGLFLLFVFMYKNFNSLSLFSFMAMSYLVNACITGGHYTANGGMLFFVFFYFAGKYVQQDAFLGDKKKNE
;
A
#
# COMPACT_ATOMS: atom_id res chain seq x y z
N MET A 1 -10.85 23.47 -18.07
CA MET A 1 -10.46 23.98 -16.73
C MET A 1 -11.08 23.16 -15.59
N LYS A 2 -12.41 23.04 -15.48
CA LYS A 2 -13.10 22.31 -14.38
C LYS A 2 -12.63 20.85 -14.19
N GLN A 3 -12.50 20.08 -15.28
CA GLN A 3 -12.04 18.68 -15.19
C GLN A 3 -10.59 18.55 -14.71
N LYS A 4 -9.68 19.43 -15.16
CA LYS A 4 -8.28 19.43 -14.72
C LYS A 4 -8.20 19.70 -13.21
N ILE A 5 -8.93 20.69 -12.71
CA ILE A 5 -9.02 20.99 -11.27
C ILE A 5 -9.58 19.78 -10.50
N ALA A 6 -10.67 19.19 -11.00
CA ALA A 6 -11.26 18.01 -10.38
C ALA A 6 -10.30 16.82 -10.30
N VAL A 7 -9.39 16.66 -11.27
CA VAL A 7 -8.37 15.60 -11.23
C VAL A 7 -7.24 15.90 -10.24
N TYR A 8 -6.72 17.13 -10.26
CA TYR A 8 -5.60 17.52 -9.40
C TYR A 8 -5.98 17.62 -7.92
N LEU A 9 -7.24 17.95 -7.62
CA LEU A 9 -7.69 18.20 -6.25
C LEU A 9 -7.51 16.96 -5.33
N PRO A 10 -8.02 15.75 -5.65
CA PRO A 10 -7.74 14.57 -4.84
C PRO A 10 -6.26 14.18 -4.83
N LEU A 11 -5.54 14.36 -5.95
CA LEU A 11 -4.13 14.01 -6.06
C LEU A 11 -3.24 14.87 -5.13
N PHE A 12 -3.57 16.13 -4.95
CA PHE A 12 -2.89 17.03 -4.02
C PHE A 12 -3.09 16.61 -2.56
N CYS A 13 -4.26 16.05 -2.26
CA CYS A 13 -4.63 15.63 -0.92
C CYS A 13 -4.13 14.22 -0.53
N LEU A 14 -3.39 13.53 -1.41
CA LEU A 14 -2.88 12.19 -1.12
C LEU A 14 -1.86 12.14 0.02
N LEU A 15 -1.20 13.25 0.36
CA LEU A 15 -0.29 13.34 1.51
C LEU A 15 -0.96 14.03 2.72
N SER A 16 -2.22 14.41 2.59
CA SER A 16 -2.97 15.01 3.69
C SER A 16 -3.73 13.94 4.47
N TYR A 17 -4.25 14.30 5.64
CA TYR A 17 -5.12 13.41 6.40
C TYR A 17 -6.29 12.90 5.56
N TRP A 18 -6.70 11.66 5.81
CA TRP A 18 -7.75 10.96 5.07
C TRP A 18 -9.07 11.74 4.95
N TYR A 19 -9.42 12.59 5.91
CA TYR A 19 -10.65 13.40 5.86
C TYR A 19 -10.54 14.57 4.85
N VAL A 20 -9.34 15.09 4.62
CA VAL A 20 -9.06 16.11 3.60
C VAL A 20 -9.13 15.46 2.22
N GLU A 21 -8.50 14.30 2.06
CA GLU A 21 -8.60 13.46 0.86
C GLU A 21 -10.06 13.14 0.54
N PHE A 22 -10.83 12.70 1.55
CA PHE A 22 -12.25 12.43 1.43
C PHE A 22 -13.03 13.66 0.92
N ALA A 23 -12.86 14.82 1.56
CA ALA A 23 -13.53 16.05 1.14
C ALA A 23 -13.17 16.44 -0.30
N ALA A 24 -11.89 16.32 -0.67
CA ALA A 24 -11.38 16.61 -2.01
C ALA A 24 -12.05 15.74 -3.09
N VAL A 25 -12.26 14.44 -2.82
CA VAL A 25 -12.93 13.52 -3.75
C VAL A 25 -14.38 13.92 -4.00
N PHE A 26 -15.14 14.20 -2.93
CA PHE A 26 -16.54 14.62 -3.08
C PHE A 26 -16.65 15.99 -3.75
N LEU A 27 -15.75 16.92 -3.45
CA LEU A 27 -15.69 18.21 -4.12
C LEU A 27 -15.35 18.05 -5.61
N ALA A 28 -14.43 17.15 -5.97
CA ALA A 28 -14.14 16.84 -7.38
C ALA A 28 -15.37 16.29 -8.13
N VAL A 29 -16.14 15.40 -7.50
CA VAL A 29 -17.39 14.89 -8.07
C VAL A 29 -18.44 16.01 -8.18
N LEU A 30 -18.56 16.86 -7.17
CA LEU A 30 -19.46 18.01 -7.15
C LEU A 30 -19.16 19.01 -8.28
N LEU A 31 -17.89 19.33 -8.52
CA LEU A 31 -17.44 20.23 -9.58
C LEU A 31 -17.83 19.76 -10.99
N THR A 32 -18.07 18.46 -11.16
CA THR A 32 -18.56 17.89 -12.44
C THR A 32 -20.09 17.85 -12.55
N GLY A 33 -20.83 18.28 -11.53
CA GLY A 33 -22.29 18.27 -11.50
C GLY A 33 -22.91 16.88 -11.34
N ASN A 34 -22.13 15.86 -10.94
CA ASN A 34 -22.58 14.47 -10.87
C ASN A 34 -22.83 13.95 -9.45
N ILE A 35 -22.83 14.82 -8.43
CA ILE A 35 -23.00 14.43 -7.03
C ILE A 35 -24.31 13.67 -6.79
N PHE A 36 -25.42 14.11 -7.40
CA PHE A 36 -26.72 13.44 -7.30
C PHE A 36 -26.77 12.07 -7.98
N LYS A 37 -25.73 11.70 -8.74
CA LYS A 37 -25.61 10.40 -9.44
C LYS A 37 -24.62 9.46 -8.76
N ILE A 38 -24.18 9.76 -7.54
CA ILE A 38 -23.14 8.99 -6.83
C ILE A 38 -23.55 7.51 -6.62
N PHE A 39 -24.84 7.27 -6.35
CA PHE A 39 -25.40 5.93 -6.18
C PHE A 39 -25.81 5.24 -7.50
N ARG A 40 -25.59 5.90 -8.65
CA ARG A 40 -25.97 5.31 -9.93
C ARG A 40 -25.14 4.06 -10.23
N GLY A 41 -25.84 2.99 -10.62
CA GLY A 41 -25.25 1.69 -10.93
C GLY A 41 -25.05 0.77 -9.72
N PHE A 42 -25.39 1.21 -8.50
CA PHE A 42 -25.65 0.28 -7.41
C PHE A 42 -27.03 -0.36 -7.62
N ASN A 43 -27.11 -1.66 -7.33
CA ASN A 43 -28.35 -2.43 -7.40
C ASN A 43 -28.63 -3.07 -6.04
N ARG A 44 -29.83 -3.64 -5.86
CA ARG A 44 -30.25 -4.29 -4.60
C ARG A 44 -29.26 -5.35 -4.09
N LYS A 45 -28.57 -6.07 -5.00
CA LYS A 45 -27.58 -7.09 -4.61
C LYS A 45 -26.38 -6.49 -3.89
N HIS A 46 -25.89 -5.31 -4.31
CA HIS A 46 -24.76 -4.66 -3.63
C HIS A 46 -25.12 -4.26 -2.20
N PHE A 47 -26.31 -3.69 -2.00
CA PHE A 47 -26.81 -3.36 -0.66
C PHE A 47 -27.04 -4.60 0.18
N LEU A 48 -27.56 -5.68 -0.41
CA LEU A 48 -27.73 -6.96 0.27
C LEU A 48 -26.39 -7.55 0.72
N TYR A 49 -25.35 -7.53 -0.13
CA TYR A 49 -24.02 -8.02 0.24
C TYR A 49 -23.39 -7.18 1.34
N LEU A 50 -23.54 -5.85 1.30
CA LEU A 50 -23.06 -4.98 2.36
C LEU A 50 -23.79 -5.26 3.68
N LEU A 51 -25.12 -5.40 3.64
CA LEU A 51 -25.93 -5.71 4.82
C LEU A 51 -25.59 -7.08 5.41
N LEU A 52 -25.37 -8.09 4.56
CA LEU A 52 -24.95 -9.42 4.99
C LEU A 52 -23.54 -9.40 5.58
N PHE A 53 -22.59 -8.69 4.97
CA PHE A 53 -21.26 -8.48 5.52
C PHE A 53 -21.32 -7.84 6.90
N VAL A 54 -22.03 -6.71 7.03
CA VAL A 54 -22.19 -6.02 8.31
C VAL A 54 -22.88 -6.91 9.35
N GLY A 55 -23.92 -7.66 8.95
CA GLY A 55 -24.61 -8.61 9.82
C GLY A 55 -23.71 -9.72 10.37
N ILE A 56 -22.87 -10.31 9.52
CA ILE A 56 -21.94 -11.37 9.92
C ILE A 56 -20.87 -10.82 10.87
N GLU A 57 -20.27 -9.68 10.54
CA GLU A 57 -19.24 -9.05 11.37
C GLU A 57 -19.77 -8.66 12.76
N MET A 58 -20.98 -8.06 12.83
CA MET A 58 -21.64 -7.76 14.10
C MET A 58 -21.92 -9.03 14.91
N PHE A 59 -22.33 -10.12 14.26
CA PHE A 59 -22.54 -11.39 14.95
C PHE A 59 -21.24 -11.93 15.54
N ILE A 60 -20.14 -11.93 14.79
CA ILE A 60 -18.82 -12.35 15.26
C ILE A 60 -18.35 -11.48 16.42
N MET A 61 -18.43 -10.16 16.28
CA MET A 61 -18.01 -9.22 17.33
C MET A 61 -18.83 -9.36 18.62
N ALA A 62 -20.13 -9.66 18.50
CA ALA A 62 -20.99 -9.89 19.66
C ALA A 62 -20.63 -11.20 20.38
N LEU A 63 -20.30 -12.26 19.64
CA LEU A 63 -19.82 -13.52 20.21
C LEU A 63 -18.48 -13.37 20.93
N LEU A 64 -17.64 -12.45 20.47
CA LEU A 64 -16.30 -12.21 21.01
C LEU A 64 -16.23 -11.11 22.08
N ASP A 65 -17.37 -10.49 22.40
CA ASP A 65 -17.48 -9.38 23.37
C ASP A 65 -16.57 -8.18 22.99
N TYR A 66 -16.78 -7.64 21.78
CA TYR A 66 -16.10 -6.45 21.29
C TYR A 66 -17.06 -5.24 21.21
N ASP A 67 -16.51 -4.05 21.49
CA ASP A 67 -17.21 -2.78 21.27
C ASP A 67 -17.41 -2.52 19.77
N MET A 68 -18.67 -2.27 19.38
CA MET A 68 -19.10 -2.06 18.00
C MET A 68 -18.87 -0.64 17.48
N ARG A 69 -18.56 0.33 18.35
CA ARG A 69 -18.41 1.74 17.95
C ARG A 69 -17.38 1.91 16.86
N LYS A 70 -16.19 1.34 17.07
CA LYS A 70 -15.07 1.42 16.11
C LYS A 70 -15.38 0.70 14.81
N PHE A 71 -16.14 -0.39 14.87
CA PHE A 71 -16.62 -1.10 13.70
C PHE A 71 -17.52 -0.22 12.83
N PHE A 72 -18.53 0.44 13.41
CA PHE A 72 -19.41 1.34 12.65
C PHE A 72 -18.65 2.56 12.08
N GLU A 73 -17.70 3.13 12.83
CA GLU A 73 -16.81 4.19 12.34
C GLU A 73 -16.05 3.73 11.09
N GLN A 74 -15.46 2.53 11.11
CA GLN A 74 -14.69 1.98 9.99
C GLN A 74 -15.57 1.58 8.80
N VAL A 75 -16.72 0.93 9.03
CA VAL A 75 -17.67 0.60 7.95
C VAL A 75 -18.13 1.88 7.25
N GLY A 76 -18.51 2.91 8.02
CA GLY A 76 -18.90 4.21 7.49
C GLY A 76 -17.80 4.83 6.64
N LEU A 77 -16.58 4.90 7.18
CA LEU A 77 -15.42 5.47 6.48
C LEU A 77 -15.09 4.73 5.18
N VAL A 78 -14.94 3.41 5.23
CA VAL A 78 -14.56 2.60 4.07
C VAL A 78 -15.64 2.64 2.99
N VAL A 79 -16.91 2.47 3.35
CA VAL A 79 -18.03 2.46 2.39
C VAL A 79 -18.20 3.82 1.72
N THR A 80 -18.22 4.91 2.49
CA THR A 80 -18.40 6.25 1.93
C THR A 80 -17.23 6.65 1.03
N THR A 81 -16.01 6.35 1.44
CA THR A 81 -14.80 6.63 0.65
C THR A 81 -14.77 5.80 -0.63
N ALA A 82 -15.16 4.52 -0.58
CA ALA A 82 -15.27 3.66 -1.76
C ALA A 82 -16.33 4.16 -2.76
N ILE A 83 -17.49 4.61 -2.25
CA ILE A 83 -18.55 5.20 -3.09
C ILE A 83 -18.06 6.51 -3.73
N GLY A 84 -17.40 7.37 -2.96
CA GLY A 84 -16.79 8.61 -3.43
C GLY A 84 -15.79 8.37 -4.56
N TYR A 85 -14.82 7.48 -4.34
CA TYR A 85 -13.81 7.16 -5.35
C TYR A 85 -14.37 6.45 -6.57
N ARG A 86 -15.36 5.56 -6.41
CA ARG A 86 -16.07 4.96 -7.55
C ARG A 86 -16.72 6.02 -8.41
N ALA A 87 -17.43 6.97 -7.79
CA ALA A 87 -18.08 8.05 -8.52
C ALA A 87 -17.07 8.99 -9.18
N TYR A 88 -16.00 9.34 -8.47
CA TYR A 88 -14.87 10.09 -9.00
C TYR A 88 -14.28 9.40 -10.23
N PHE A 89 -14.05 8.09 -10.17
CA PHE A 89 -13.57 7.34 -11.31
C PHE A 89 -14.56 7.42 -12.49
N ILE A 90 -15.83 7.08 -12.27
CA ILE A 90 -16.82 7.01 -13.35
C ILE A 90 -17.07 8.36 -14.02
N TYR A 91 -17.16 9.44 -13.23
CA TYR A 91 -17.59 10.74 -13.72
C TYR A 91 -16.45 11.69 -14.07
N VAL A 92 -15.27 11.51 -13.48
CA VAL A 92 -14.10 12.38 -13.70
C VAL A 92 -13.03 11.66 -14.51
N LEU A 93 -12.63 10.46 -14.12
CA LEU A 93 -11.44 9.79 -14.67
C LEU A 93 -11.72 8.95 -15.92
N LYS A 94 -12.85 8.22 -15.97
CA LYS A 94 -13.15 7.20 -16.98
C LYS A 94 -13.08 7.72 -18.43
N LYS A 95 -13.41 9.00 -18.63
CA LYS A 95 -13.37 9.63 -19.96
C LYS A 95 -11.95 9.66 -20.55
N ASP A 96 -10.95 9.83 -19.68
CA ASP A 96 -9.55 9.95 -20.08
C ASP A 96 -8.64 9.53 -18.91
N ILE A 97 -8.39 8.23 -18.79
CA ILE A 97 -7.53 7.67 -17.74
C ILE A 97 -6.06 8.07 -17.98
N SER A 98 -5.64 8.20 -19.23
CA SER A 98 -4.31 8.69 -19.63
C SER A 98 -4.08 10.10 -19.09
N PHE A 99 -5.08 10.96 -19.16
CA PHE A 99 -5.00 12.29 -18.57
C PHE A 99 -4.85 12.24 -17.05
N PHE A 100 -5.57 11.35 -16.36
CA PHE A 100 -5.37 11.10 -14.93
C PHE A 100 -3.93 10.68 -14.63
N VAL A 101 -3.38 9.71 -15.37
CA VAL A 101 -2.01 9.23 -15.19
C VAL A 101 -1.00 10.35 -15.45
N LYS A 102 -1.18 11.16 -16.49
CA LYS A 102 -0.34 12.35 -16.74
C LYS A 102 -0.40 13.36 -15.59
N CYS A 103 -1.59 13.61 -15.04
CA CYS A 103 -1.76 14.47 -13.87
C CYS A 103 -1.07 13.88 -12.64
N TYR A 104 -1.20 12.58 -12.42
CA TYR A 104 -0.55 11.86 -11.34
C TYR A 104 0.97 11.94 -11.45
N LEU A 105 1.57 11.67 -12.62
CA LEU A 105 3.02 11.80 -12.83
C LEU A 105 3.51 13.24 -12.58
N ASN A 106 2.75 14.25 -13.01
CA ASN A 106 3.07 15.65 -12.72
C ASN A 106 3.00 15.93 -11.21
N MET A 107 2.01 15.37 -10.51
CA MET A 107 1.91 15.51 -9.04
C MET A 107 3.02 14.78 -8.31
N SER A 108 3.44 13.61 -8.78
CA SER A 108 4.60 12.90 -8.21
C SER A 108 5.86 13.78 -8.28
N VAL A 109 6.08 14.52 -9.37
CA VAL A 109 7.20 15.47 -9.47
C VAL A 109 7.08 16.61 -8.47
N VAL A 110 5.88 17.15 -8.25
CA VAL A 110 5.65 18.21 -7.24
C VAL A 110 5.96 17.69 -5.83
N ILE A 111 5.45 16.50 -5.49
CA ILE A 111 5.70 15.82 -4.21
C ILE A 111 7.19 15.58 -4.00
N VAL A 112 7.86 15.02 -5.01
CA VAL A 112 9.31 14.76 -5.00
C VAL A 112 10.10 16.05 -4.86
N GLY A 113 9.74 17.11 -5.59
CA GLY A 113 10.40 18.40 -5.52
C GLY A 113 10.32 19.01 -4.12
N TYR A 114 9.13 18.99 -3.51
CA TYR A 114 8.96 19.43 -2.12
C TYR A 114 9.84 18.62 -1.17
N ALA A 115 9.79 17.29 -1.27
CA ALA A 115 10.50 16.39 -0.36
C ALA A 115 12.02 16.52 -0.47
N LEU A 116 12.55 16.72 -1.69
CA LEU A 116 13.98 16.97 -1.90
C LEU A 116 14.42 18.33 -1.34
N VAL A 117 13.58 19.37 -1.46
CA VAL A 117 13.85 20.66 -0.83
C VAL A 117 13.83 20.54 0.70
N ALA A 118 12.83 19.86 1.26
CA ALA A 118 12.75 19.60 2.71
C ALA A 118 13.99 18.84 3.21
N TYR A 119 14.40 17.79 2.49
CA TYR A 119 15.61 17.03 2.78
C TYR A 119 16.87 17.90 2.73
N ALA A 120 17.02 18.75 1.71
CA ALA A 120 18.14 19.69 1.59
C ALA A 120 18.18 20.73 2.73
N LEU A 121 17.03 21.04 3.32
CA LEU A 121 16.90 21.90 4.51
C LEU A 121 17.07 21.14 5.83
N ASN A 122 17.46 19.86 5.80
CA ASN A 122 17.58 18.96 6.95
C ASN A 122 16.26 18.70 7.70
N ILE A 123 15.12 18.88 7.05
CA ILE A 123 13.80 18.47 7.56
C ILE A 123 13.65 17.00 7.21
N THR A 124 14.04 16.12 8.13
CA THR A 124 14.09 14.66 7.91
C THR A 124 13.62 13.90 9.16
N ILE A 125 13.00 12.75 8.95
CA ILE A 125 12.74 11.76 10.00
C ILE A 125 13.86 10.73 10.00
N SER A 126 14.68 10.74 11.04
CA SER A 126 15.84 9.83 11.19
C SER A 126 16.82 9.87 10.01
N GLY A 127 17.03 11.07 9.43
CA GLY A 127 17.92 11.25 8.28
C GLY A 127 17.38 10.76 6.94
N ARG A 128 16.09 10.39 6.88
CA ARG A 128 15.42 9.92 5.66
C ARG A 128 14.54 11.01 5.06
N LEU A 129 14.41 10.97 3.74
CA LEU A 129 13.54 11.88 3.01
C LEU A 129 12.07 11.60 3.34
N GLU A 130 11.37 12.63 3.81
CA GLU A 130 9.97 12.58 4.19
C GLU A 130 9.07 13.26 3.15
N GLY A 131 7.82 12.81 3.07
CA GLY A 131 6.78 13.50 2.31
C GLY A 131 6.22 14.68 3.08
N TRP A 132 5.35 15.45 2.44
CA TRP A 132 4.60 16.50 3.12
C TRP A 132 3.78 15.92 4.28
N GLY A 133 4.27 16.07 5.51
CA GLY A 133 3.57 15.68 6.73
C GLY A 133 3.36 14.17 6.89
N GLY A 134 4.14 13.34 6.20
CA GLY A 134 4.01 11.87 6.22
C GLY A 134 5.34 11.17 6.46
N GLU A 135 5.30 9.87 6.73
CA GLU A 135 6.52 9.09 6.98
C GLU A 135 7.33 8.90 5.68
N PRO A 136 8.65 8.64 5.76
CA PRO A 136 9.46 8.28 4.60
C PRO A 136 8.90 7.08 3.79
N GLY A 137 8.16 6.18 4.45
CA GLY A 137 7.46 5.07 3.77
C GLY A 137 6.32 5.54 2.85
N ASP A 138 5.62 6.62 3.24
CA ASP A 138 4.43 7.11 2.53
C ASP A 138 4.79 7.76 1.20
N ILE A 139 5.88 8.53 1.16
CA ILE A 139 6.34 9.11 -0.10
C ILE A 139 6.82 8.01 -1.06
N ALA A 140 7.57 7.02 -0.56
CA ALA A 140 8.04 5.90 -1.37
C ALA A 140 6.86 5.08 -1.93
N LEU A 141 5.82 4.85 -1.11
CA LEU A 141 4.55 4.24 -1.51
C LEU A 141 3.88 5.03 -2.65
N LEU A 142 3.78 6.34 -2.52
CA LEU A 142 3.07 7.21 -3.45
C LEU A 142 3.81 7.48 -4.76
N ILE A 143 5.13 7.36 -4.83
CA ILE A 143 5.89 7.55 -6.08
C ILE A 143 6.20 6.24 -6.80
N LEU A 144 6.04 5.09 -6.14
CA LEU A 144 6.31 3.77 -6.72
C LEU A 144 5.52 3.51 -8.02
N PRO A 145 4.21 3.85 -8.14
CA PRO A 145 3.51 3.71 -9.42
C PRO A 145 4.11 4.56 -10.54
N ALA A 146 4.63 5.76 -10.24
CA ALA A 146 5.30 6.61 -11.23
C ALA A 146 6.63 5.99 -11.69
N LEU A 147 7.40 5.37 -10.78
CA LEU A 147 8.61 4.62 -11.15
C LEU A 147 8.32 3.46 -12.09
N VAL A 148 7.26 2.69 -11.83
CA VAL A 148 6.82 1.61 -12.73
C VAL A 148 6.55 2.15 -14.14
N TYR A 149 5.88 3.30 -14.24
CA TYR A 149 5.64 3.96 -15.53
C TYR A 149 6.95 4.36 -16.22
N TYR A 150 7.86 5.04 -15.51
CA TYR A 150 9.13 5.50 -16.08
C TYR A 150 10.03 4.35 -16.52
N PHE A 151 10.12 3.28 -15.74
CA PHE A 151 10.91 2.10 -16.08
C PHE A 151 10.34 1.37 -17.29
N TYR A 152 9.02 1.26 -17.40
CA TYR A 152 8.40 0.65 -18.58
C TYR A 152 8.71 1.45 -19.86
N HIS A 153 8.53 2.77 -19.82
CA HIS A 153 8.80 3.63 -20.97
C HIS A 153 10.29 3.89 -21.23
N LYS A 154 11.19 3.37 -20.37
CA LYS A 154 12.63 3.64 -20.41
C LYS A 154 12.91 5.15 -20.45
N GLU A 155 12.13 5.93 -19.70
CA GLU A 155 12.20 7.38 -19.72
C GLU A 155 13.47 7.85 -18.98
N ILE A 156 14.41 8.44 -19.72
CA ILE A 156 15.63 9.07 -19.17
C ILE A 156 15.38 10.58 -19.12
N SER A 157 14.58 11.02 -18.16
CA SER A 157 14.26 12.44 -17.94
C SER A 157 14.67 12.89 -16.54
N ILE A 158 14.78 14.21 -16.34
CA ILE A 158 15.04 14.77 -15.00
C ILE A 158 13.94 14.38 -14.01
N ARG A 159 12.70 14.20 -14.48
CA ARG A 159 11.58 13.76 -13.64
C ARG A 159 11.80 12.34 -13.11
N CYS A 160 12.21 11.43 -14.00
CA CYS A 160 12.59 10.07 -13.63
C CYS A 160 13.76 10.07 -12.64
N ALA A 161 14.83 10.83 -12.92
CA ALA A 161 16.01 10.91 -12.06
C ALA A 161 15.68 11.42 -10.65
N LEU A 162 14.89 12.51 -10.54
CA LEU A 162 14.46 13.05 -9.25
C LEU A 162 13.57 12.05 -8.48
N THR A 163 12.68 11.34 -9.18
CA THR A 163 11.80 10.35 -8.56
C THR A 163 12.60 9.16 -8.02
N VAL A 164 13.58 8.66 -8.79
CA VAL A 164 14.49 7.58 -8.34
C VAL A 164 15.32 8.04 -7.14
N LEU A 165 15.86 9.26 -7.18
CA LEU A 165 16.62 9.84 -6.08
C LEU A 165 15.77 9.94 -4.80
N ALA A 166 14.56 10.50 -4.89
CA ALA A 166 13.67 10.60 -3.75
C ALA A 166 13.27 9.23 -3.19
N PHE A 167 13.02 8.24 -4.07
CA PHE A 167 12.74 6.87 -3.66
C PHE A 167 13.92 6.22 -2.92
N MET A 168 15.15 6.47 -3.37
CA MET A 168 16.36 6.00 -2.70
C MET A 168 16.57 6.67 -1.35
N LEU A 169 16.42 8.00 -1.27
CA LEU A 169 16.59 8.77 -0.03
C LEU A 169 15.49 8.51 1.00
N ALA A 170 14.30 8.09 0.56
CA ALA A 170 13.25 7.64 1.46
C ALA A 170 13.63 6.34 2.19
N SER A 171 14.58 5.55 1.66
CA SER A 171 15.17 4.36 2.30
C SER A 171 14.13 3.39 2.87
N SER A 172 13.02 3.17 2.14
CA SER A 172 11.92 2.29 2.56
C SER A 172 12.13 0.86 2.08
N THR A 173 12.56 -0.05 2.96
CA THR A 173 12.78 -1.47 2.64
C THR A 173 11.54 -2.12 2.02
N ALA A 174 10.35 -1.80 2.52
CA ALA A 174 9.09 -2.32 1.99
C ALA A 174 8.81 -1.87 0.55
N SER A 175 9.09 -0.61 0.24
CA SER A 175 8.90 -0.07 -1.11
C SER A 175 9.92 -0.63 -2.09
N PHE A 176 11.17 -0.87 -1.66
CA PHE A 176 12.15 -1.62 -2.45
C PHE A 176 11.68 -3.05 -2.72
N ALA A 177 11.16 -3.76 -1.70
CA ALA A 177 10.62 -5.11 -1.86
C ALA A 177 9.42 -5.12 -2.83
N ALA A 178 8.50 -4.16 -2.72
CA ALA A 178 7.36 -4.02 -3.63
C ALA A 178 7.81 -3.75 -5.07
N LEU A 179 8.79 -2.86 -5.27
CA LEU A 179 9.39 -2.60 -6.58
C LEU A 179 9.98 -3.87 -7.18
N PHE A 180 10.75 -4.63 -6.39
CA PHE A 180 11.33 -5.90 -6.82
C PHE A 180 10.26 -6.92 -7.23
N ILE A 181 9.20 -7.09 -6.43
CA ILE A 181 8.07 -7.99 -6.74
C ILE A 181 7.42 -7.58 -8.06
N ILE A 182 7.19 -6.28 -8.28
CA ILE A 182 6.53 -5.78 -9.49
C ILE A 182 7.40 -5.95 -10.72
N LEU A 183 8.70 -5.67 -10.62
CA LEU A 183 9.66 -5.93 -11.70
C LEU A 183 9.76 -7.42 -12.00
N ALA A 184 9.76 -8.29 -10.99
CA ALA A 184 9.73 -9.73 -11.17
C ALA A 184 8.43 -10.18 -11.86
N LEU A 185 7.27 -9.67 -11.45
CA LEU A 185 5.99 -9.94 -12.12
C LEU A 185 6.00 -9.48 -13.58
N PHE A 186 6.54 -8.30 -13.85
CA PHE A 186 6.71 -7.78 -15.20
C PHE A 186 7.59 -8.71 -16.03
N LEU A 187 8.76 -9.08 -15.53
CA LEU A 187 9.67 -10.03 -16.19
C LEU A 187 9.03 -11.41 -16.39
N PHE A 188 8.22 -11.89 -15.44
CA PHE A 188 7.51 -13.16 -15.55
C PHE A 188 6.50 -13.14 -16.70
N VAL A 189 5.70 -12.06 -16.80
CA VAL A 189 4.69 -11.90 -17.84
C VAL A 189 5.32 -11.83 -19.23
N TYR A 190 6.38 -11.03 -19.41
CA TYR A 190 6.95 -10.75 -20.74
C TYR A 190 8.09 -11.71 -21.14
N TYR A 191 8.83 -12.24 -20.17
CA TYR A 191 9.99 -13.09 -20.40
C TYR A 191 9.84 -14.47 -19.77
N ARG A 192 8.62 -15.01 -19.67
CA ARG A 192 8.30 -16.30 -19.01
C ARG A 192 9.31 -17.43 -19.27
N LYS A 193 9.78 -17.58 -20.51
CA LYS A 193 10.77 -18.61 -20.91
C LYS A 193 12.18 -18.38 -20.35
N LYS A 194 12.55 -17.13 -20.09
CA LYS A 194 13.85 -16.71 -19.52
C LYS A 194 13.76 -16.35 -18.04
N PHE A 195 12.56 -16.21 -17.49
CA PHE A 195 12.30 -15.75 -16.13
C PHE A 195 13.00 -16.60 -15.07
N PHE A 196 12.87 -17.93 -15.16
CA PHE A 196 13.54 -18.82 -14.20
C PHE A 196 15.07 -18.67 -14.27
N LYS A 197 15.63 -18.51 -15.48
CA LYS A 197 17.07 -18.25 -15.66
C LYS A 197 17.49 -16.90 -15.08
N LEU A 198 16.66 -15.86 -15.22
CA LEU A 198 16.92 -14.53 -14.69
C LEU A 198 16.85 -14.50 -13.16
N ILE A 199 15.86 -15.18 -12.55
CA ILE A 199 15.78 -15.29 -11.08
C ILE A 199 16.96 -16.10 -10.54
N VAL A 200 17.28 -17.23 -11.15
CA VAL A 200 18.44 -18.02 -10.73
C VAL A 200 19.73 -17.21 -10.87
N ALA A 201 19.90 -16.46 -11.97
CA ALA A 201 21.04 -15.57 -12.13
C ALA A 201 21.07 -14.47 -11.06
N ALA A 202 19.94 -13.84 -10.74
CA ALA A 202 19.84 -12.80 -9.71
C ALA A 202 20.12 -13.37 -8.30
N LEU A 203 19.63 -14.56 -7.98
CA LEU A 203 19.91 -15.27 -6.73
C LEU A 203 21.38 -15.68 -6.64
N VAL A 204 21.98 -16.17 -7.72
CA VAL A 204 23.42 -16.49 -7.77
C VAL A 204 24.24 -15.23 -7.57
N VAL A 205 23.91 -14.13 -8.27
CA VAL A 205 24.58 -12.84 -8.06
C VAL A 205 24.41 -12.37 -6.62
N PHE A 206 23.21 -12.45 -6.05
CA PHE A 206 22.97 -12.08 -4.66
C PHE A 206 23.77 -12.94 -3.67
N MET A 207 23.80 -14.26 -3.85
CA MET A 207 24.57 -15.19 -3.02
C MET A 207 26.08 -14.94 -3.14
N VAL A 208 26.57 -14.71 -4.35
CA VAL A 208 27.98 -14.38 -4.59
C VAL A 208 28.32 -13.02 -4.01
N SER A 209 27.49 -11.99 -4.21
CA SER A 209 27.67 -10.67 -3.61
C SER A 209 27.60 -10.73 -2.09
N SER A 210 26.72 -11.53 -1.50
CA SER A 210 26.64 -11.73 -0.05
C SER A 210 27.86 -12.46 0.49
N ALA A 211 28.35 -13.51 -0.19
CA ALA A 211 29.55 -14.25 0.19
C ALA A 211 30.81 -13.38 0.06
N VAL A 212 30.92 -12.59 -1.02
CA VAL A 212 32.00 -11.62 -1.22
C VAL A 212 31.92 -10.52 -0.17
N SER A 213 30.73 -10.01 0.14
CA SER A 213 30.53 -9.03 1.20
C SER A 213 30.90 -9.59 2.57
N SER A 214 30.55 -10.84 2.89
CA SER A 214 30.94 -11.46 4.17
C SER A 214 32.46 -11.69 4.26
N TYR A 215 33.10 -12.09 3.15
CA TYR A 215 34.56 -12.22 3.07
C TYR A 215 35.29 -10.87 3.18
N LEU A 216 34.70 -9.79 2.66
CA LEU A 216 35.27 -8.44 2.75
C LEU A 216 34.94 -7.75 4.09
N SER A 217 33.88 -8.16 4.77
CA SER A 217 33.39 -7.58 6.02
C SER A 217 34.15 -8.04 7.26
N ASP A 218 35.03 -9.05 7.16
CA ASP A 218 35.93 -9.45 8.26
C ASP A 218 36.85 -8.32 8.73
N ASN A 219 36.92 -7.20 8.01
CA ASN A 219 37.75 -6.04 8.36
C ASN A 219 37.02 -4.70 8.50
N LYS A 220 35.69 -4.62 8.40
CA LYS A 220 34.94 -3.37 8.67
C LYS A 220 33.56 -3.62 9.24
N SER A 221 33.29 -2.97 10.38
CA SER A 221 31.99 -2.86 11.02
C SER A 221 31.08 -1.92 10.20
N ASP A 222 30.59 -2.37 9.04
CA ASP A 222 29.72 -1.53 8.21
C ASP A 222 28.24 -1.92 8.38
N ASN A 223 27.58 -1.03 9.13
CA ASN A 223 26.17 -0.95 9.50
C ASN A 223 25.22 -0.91 8.28
N ASN A 224 24.94 -2.05 7.64
CA ASN A 224 23.83 -2.11 6.70
C ASN A 224 22.50 -2.29 7.45
N ASP A 225 21.86 -1.19 7.85
CA ASP A 225 20.60 -1.14 8.61
C ASP A 225 19.49 -2.02 8.00
N ALA A 226 19.41 -2.11 6.67
CA ALA A 226 18.44 -2.97 6.00
C ALA A 226 18.75 -4.47 6.16
N ALA A 227 20.02 -4.86 6.09
CA ALA A 227 20.44 -6.25 6.32
C ALA A 227 20.28 -6.65 7.79
N LEU A 228 20.53 -5.71 8.71
CA LEU A 228 20.34 -5.90 10.14
C LEU A 228 18.84 -6.07 10.48
N LYS A 229 17.96 -5.22 9.94
CA LYS A 229 16.49 -5.37 10.00
C LYS A 229 16.03 -6.75 9.51
N PHE A 230 16.51 -7.16 8.34
CA PHE A 230 16.15 -8.46 7.77
C PHE A 230 16.63 -9.61 8.64
N LYS A 231 17.88 -9.56 9.12
CA LYS A 231 18.47 -10.56 10.01
C LYS A 231 17.69 -10.68 11.32
N GLU A 232 17.44 -9.57 12.01
CA GLU A 232 16.64 -9.53 13.24
C GLU A 232 15.25 -10.11 13.03
N THR A 233 14.55 -9.71 11.95
CA THR A 233 13.22 -10.23 11.63
C THR A 233 13.27 -11.74 11.39
N TRP A 234 14.26 -12.21 10.63
CA TRP A 234 14.41 -13.61 10.27
C TRP A 234 14.75 -14.50 11.47
N GLU A 235 15.66 -14.05 12.34
CA GLU A 235 16.02 -14.76 13.57
C GLU A 235 14.81 -14.92 14.49
N MET A 236 13.97 -13.89 14.62
CA MET A 236 12.75 -13.95 15.42
C MET A 236 11.66 -14.84 14.82
N LEU A 237 11.51 -14.87 13.49
CA LEU A 237 10.57 -15.78 12.83
C LEU A 237 10.98 -17.25 12.96
N GLN A 238 12.27 -17.54 13.17
CA GLN A 238 12.77 -18.90 13.39
C GLN A 238 12.66 -19.34 14.85
N SER A 239 12.74 -18.41 15.81
CA SER A 239 12.52 -18.71 17.22
C SER A 239 11.02 -18.90 17.45
N ASN A 240 10.54 -20.14 17.27
CA ASN A 240 9.13 -20.55 17.40
C ASN A 240 8.39 -20.10 18.70
N ARG A 241 9.07 -19.45 19.66
CA ARG A 241 8.52 -18.78 20.84
C ARG A 241 9.37 -17.56 21.20
N PHE A 242 8.88 -16.36 20.91
CA PHE A 242 9.39 -15.10 21.45
C PHE A 242 8.32 -14.41 22.28
N SER A 243 8.73 -13.71 23.33
CA SER A 243 7.86 -12.87 24.15
C SER A 243 7.79 -11.46 23.58
N PHE A 244 6.80 -10.67 24.00
CA PHE A 244 6.75 -9.25 23.62
C PHE A 244 7.98 -8.48 24.10
N TYR A 245 8.60 -8.87 25.22
CA TYR A 245 9.84 -8.25 25.71
C TYR A 245 11.03 -8.49 24.78
N ASP A 246 11.11 -9.66 24.14
CA ASP A 246 12.17 -9.94 23.17
C ASP A 246 12.04 -9.00 21.96
N LEU A 247 10.80 -8.70 21.54
CA LEU A 247 10.53 -7.76 20.45
C LEU A 247 10.93 -6.32 20.78
N GLU A 248 10.82 -5.88 22.03
CA GLU A 248 11.19 -4.52 22.45
C GLU A 248 12.66 -4.19 22.22
N THR A 249 13.52 -5.22 22.12
CA THR A 249 14.96 -5.04 21.85
C THR A 249 15.26 -4.73 20.39
N LEU A 250 14.29 -4.92 19.49
CA LEU A 250 14.45 -4.78 18.05
C LEU A 250 14.36 -3.32 17.61
N ASN A 251 14.82 -3.07 16.38
CA ASN A 251 14.60 -1.77 15.75
C ASN A 251 13.10 -1.46 15.55
N ALA A 252 12.74 -0.17 15.44
CA ALA A 252 11.34 0.29 15.41
C ALA A 252 10.47 -0.35 14.32
N SER A 253 11.02 -0.55 13.11
CA SER A 253 10.26 -1.12 12.00
C SER A 253 10.01 -2.62 12.18
N THR A 254 11.02 -3.36 12.62
CA THR A 254 10.93 -4.79 12.93
C THR A 254 10.02 -5.04 14.12
N TYR A 255 10.16 -4.23 15.19
CA TYR A 255 9.26 -4.23 16.34
C TYR A 255 7.81 -4.01 15.92
N ALA A 256 7.53 -2.96 15.14
CA ALA A 256 6.17 -2.65 14.70
C ALA A 256 5.59 -3.79 13.83
N PHE A 257 6.37 -4.33 12.89
CA PHE A 257 5.93 -5.44 12.05
C PHE A 257 5.59 -6.69 12.88
N LEU A 258 6.56 -7.19 13.67
CA LEU A 258 6.41 -8.45 14.40
C LEU A 258 5.39 -8.34 15.54
N THR A 259 5.31 -7.21 16.24
CA THR A 259 4.33 -7.04 17.32
C THR A 259 2.91 -7.04 16.76
N ASN A 260 2.64 -6.30 15.68
CA ASN A 260 1.30 -6.29 15.07
C ASN A 260 0.95 -7.64 14.42
N LEU A 261 1.94 -8.35 13.84
CA LEU A 261 1.74 -9.71 13.33
C LEU A 261 1.40 -10.68 14.47
N CYS A 262 2.15 -10.64 15.57
CA CYS A 262 1.93 -11.48 16.75
C CYS A 262 0.54 -11.23 17.37
N VAL A 263 0.14 -9.96 17.48
CA VAL A 263 -1.23 -9.59 17.90
C VAL A 263 -2.27 -10.14 16.93
N ALA A 264 -2.03 -10.06 15.62
CA ALA A 264 -2.94 -10.62 14.63
C ALA A 264 -3.01 -12.15 14.68
N GLU A 265 -1.92 -12.85 15.02
CA GLU A 265 -1.92 -14.31 15.16
C GLU A 265 -2.58 -14.80 16.45
N GLN A 266 -2.44 -14.04 17.54
CA GLN A 266 -2.99 -14.40 18.85
C GLN A 266 -4.44 -13.94 19.07
N ALA A 267 -4.97 -13.08 18.19
CA ALA A 267 -6.34 -12.59 18.31
C ALA A 267 -7.39 -13.73 18.19
N PRO A 268 -8.58 -13.60 18.78
CA PRO A 268 -9.61 -14.64 18.69
C PRO A 268 -10.18 -14.76 17.27
N SER A 269 -10.67 -15.94 16.85
CA SER A 269 -11.24 -16.16 15.50
C SER A 269 -10.28 -15.83 14.33
N ARG A 270 -9.33 -16.74 14.02
CA ARG A 270 -8.39 -16.55 12.91
C ARG A 270 -8.97 -16.77 11.51
N LEU A 271 -10.03 -17.57 11.41
CA LEU A 271 -10.64 -17.88 10.12
C LEU A 271 -11.44 -16.68 9.57
N PHE A 272 -12.26 -16.07 10.43
CA PHE A 272 -13.17 -14.98 10.06
C PHE A 272 -12.73 -13.60 10.57
N GLY A 273 -11.72 -13.54 11.44
CA GLY A 273 -11.27 -12.30 12.08
C GLY A 273 -12.13 -11.92 13.28
N THR A 274 -11.81 -10.76 13.86
CA THR A 274 -12.46 -10.22 15.05
C THR A 274 -13.44 -9.09 14.76
N GLY A 275 -13.58 -8.65 13.51
CA GLY A 275 -14.41 -7.50 13.14
C GLY A 275 -13.60 -6.36 12.53
N LEU A 276 -14.14 -5.67 11.52
CA LEU A 276 -13.53 -4.45 10.96
C LEU A 276 -13.25 -3.40 12.07
N GLY A 277 -12.04 -2.83 12.09
CA GLY A 277 -11.62 -1.83 13.06
C GLY A 277 -11.16 -2.34 14.42
N THR A 278 -11.12 -3.65 14.64
CA THR A 278 -10.84 -4.22 15.97
C THR A 278 -9.37 -4.50 16.26
N HIS A 279 -8.44 -4.28 15.31
CA HIS A 279 -7.03 -4.62 15.52
C HIS A 279 -6.41 -3.92 16.75
N HIS A 280 -6.67 -2.62 16.94
CA HIS A 280 -6.19 -1.89 18.13
C HIS A 280 -6.73 -2.49 19.45
N ILE A 281 -7.99 -2.97 19.45
CA ILE A 281 -8.59 -3.64 20.61
C ILE A 281 -7.88 -4.98 20.87
N ASN A 282 -7.54 -5.72 19.82
CA ASN A 282 -6.73 -6.94 19.94
C ASN A 282 -5.36 -6.64 20.54
N TYR A 283 -4.72 -5.56 20.09
CA TYR A 283 -3.43 -5.12 20.58
C TYR A 283 -3.48 -4.88 22.09
N GLU A 284 -4.44 -4.10 22.57
CA GLU A 284 -4.61 -3.81 24.00
C GLU A 284 -4.99 -5.04 24.83
N LYS A 285 -5.78 -5.98 24.29
CA LYS A 285 -6.16 -7.23 24.97
C LYS A 285 -4.98 -8.19 25.12
N ILE A 286 -4.17 -8.35 24.07
CA ILE A 286 -3.06 -9.32 24.01
C ILE A 286 -1.79 -8.76 24.66
N TYR A 287 -1.50 -7.49 24.38
CA TYR A 287 -0.32 -6.80 24.87
C TYR A 287 -0.74 -5.50 25.56
N PRO A 288 -1.24 -5.58 26.81
CA PRO A 288 -1.80 -4.42 27.50
C PRO A 288 -0.70 -3.45 27.97
N SER A 289 -1.01 -2.15 28.03
CA SER A 289 -0.03 -1.13 28.45
C SER A 289 0.56 -1.39 29.84
N ARG A 290 -0.18 -2.04 30.74
CA ARG A 290 0.32 -2.44 32.07
C ARG A 290 1.43 -3.49 32.04
N SER A 291 1.64 -4.21 30.92
CA SER A 291 2.69 -5.23 30.81
C SER A 291 4.02 -4.67 30.33
N THR A 292 4.10 -3.40 29.91
CA THR A 292 5.35 -2.85 29.37
C THR A 292 5.50 -1.36 29.67
N THR A 293 6.74 -0.88 29.72
CA THR A 293 7.07 0.55 29.74
C THR A 293 7.84 0.96 28.48
N TYR A 294 7.81 0.14 27.43
CA TYR A 294 8.58 0.37 26.23
C TYR A 294 8.09 1.60 25.46
N ARG A 295 9.04 2.47 25.09
CA ARG A 295 8.75 3.77 24.49
C ARG A 295 7.99 3.71 23.16
N LEU A 296 8.09 2.61 22.41
CA LEU A 296 7.38 2.42 21.14
C LEU A 296 6.12 1.53 21.29
N TYR A 297 5.67 1.25 22.51
CA TYR A 297 4.43 0.51 22.73
C TYR A 297 3.27 1.10 21.91
N GLY A 298 2.52 0.23 21.21
CA GLY A 298 1.40 0.64 20.38
C GLY A 298 1.80 1.22 19.01
N LEU A 299 3.08 1.17 18.63
CA LEU A 299 3.53 1.65 17.32
C LEU A 299 2.78 0.93 16.20
N ASN A 300 2.08 1.71 15.38
CA ASN A 300 1.20 1.25 14.29
C ASN A 300 0.01 0.36 14.71
N ALA A 301 -0.38 0.32 15.99
CA ALA A 301 -1.49 -0.51 16.46
C ALA A 301 -2.87 -0.13 15.86
N ASN A 302 -3.06 1.11 15.42
CA ASN A 302 -4.31 1.52 14.76
C ASN A 302 -4.41 1.02 13.31
N ASP A 303 -3.26 0.81 12.66
CA ASP A 303 -3.17 0.45 11.24
C ASP A 303 -2.58 -0.95 11.01
N ALA A 304 -2.28 -1.67 12.08
CA ALA A 304 -1.68 -3.01 12.06
C ALA A 304 -0.37 -3.10 11.28
N TYR A 305 0.37 -1.98 11.16
CA TYR A 305 1.59 -1.82 10.34
C TYR A 305 1.39 -1.98 8.81
N SER A 306 0.67 -2.99 8.34
CA SER A 306 0.42 -3.27 6.93
C SER A 306 -1.02 -3.70 6.66
N LEU A 307 -1.46 -3.52 5.41
CA LEU A 307 -2.81 -3.88 5.00
C LEU A 307 -3.08 -5.38 5.15
N SER A 308 -2.07 -6.23 4.90
CA SER A 308 -2.21 -7.68 5.02
C SER A 308 -2.45 -8.09 6.48
N ILE A 309 -1.67 -7.54 7.42
CA ILE A 309 -1.82 -7.83 8.85
C ILE A 309 -3.17 -7.31 9.33
N ARG A 310 -3.57 -6.11 8.92
CA ARG A 310 -4.86 -5.53 9.30
C ARG A 310 -6.02 -6.41 8.84
N VAL A 311 -6.05 -6.75 7.55
CA VAL A 311 -7.09 -7.61 6.97
C VAL A 311 -7.08 -8.99 7.63
N PHE A 312 -5.92 -9.58 7.90
CA PHE A 312 -5.84 -10.85 8.60
C PHE A 312 -6.34 -10.74 10.05
N SER A 313 -6.02 -9.67 10.76
CA SER A 313 -6.48 -9.49 12.14
C SER A 313 -8.00 -9.29 12.21
N GLU A 314 -8.52 -8.39 11.38
CA GLU A 314 -9.91 -7.92 11.42
C GLU A 314 -10.87 -8.87 10.69
N LEU A 315 -10.47 -9.45 9.55
CA LEU A 315 -11.32 -10.28 8.66
C LEU A 315 -10.80 -11.73 8.50
N GLY A 316 -9.73 -12.09 9.21
CA GLY A 316 -9.19 -13.44 9.22
C GLY A 316 -8.53 -13.88 7.91
N ILE A 317 -8.24 -15.18 7.83
CA ILE A 317 -7.72 -15.85 6.63
C ILE A 317 -8.69 -15.67 5.46
N LEU A 318 -10.01 -15.68 5.71
CA LEU A 318 -11.01 -15.47 4.67
C LEU A 318 -10.89 -14.08 4.04
N GLY A 319 -10.77 -13.02 4.85
CA GLY A 319 -10.55 -11.66 4.36
C GLY A 319 -9.26 -11.52 3.57
N LEU A 320 -8.17 -12.12 4.07
CA LEU A 320 -6.88 -12.10 3.39
C LEU A 320 -6.95 -12.83 2.04
N PHE A 321 -7.63 -13.97 1.99
CA PHE A 321 -7.91 -14.70 0.75
C PHE A 321 -8.72 -13.85 -0.23
N LEU A 322 -9.79 -13.19 0.23
CA LEU A 322 -10.61 -12.33 -0.62
C LEU A 322 -9.82 -11.12 -1.18
N LEU A 323 -8.92 -10.54 -0.40
CA LEU A 323 -8.01 -9.48 -0.86
C LEU A 323 -7.13 -9.97 -2.02
N PHE A 324 -6.47 -11.12 -1.86
CA PHE A 324 -5.61 -11.66 -2.92
C PHE A 324 -6.40 -12.15 -4.14
N VAL A 325 -7.60 -12.72 -3.94
CA VAL A 325 -8.51 -13.06 -5.05
C VAL A 325 -8.95 -11.79 -5.80
N PHE A 326 -9.24 -10.69 -5.09
CA PHE A 326 -9.53 -9.41 -5.71
C PHE A 326 -8.36 -8.91 -6.54
N MET A 327 -7.13 -8.96 -6.00
CA MET A 327 -5.91 -8.56 -6.71
C MET A 327 -5.70 -9.42 -7.96
N TYR A 328 -5.79 -10.75 -7.84
CA TYR A 328 -5.62 -11.68 -8.94
C TYR A 328 -6.67 -11.49 -10.04
N LYS A 329 -7.95 -11.41 -9.68
CA LYS A 329 -9.07 -11.35 -10.64
C LYS A 329 -9.12 -10.05 -11.43
N ASN A 330 -8.69 -8.93 -10.83
CA ASN A 330 -8.74 -7.63 -11.49
C ASN A 330 -7.40 -7.21 -12.12
N PHE A 331 -6.34 -7.99 -11.93
CA PHE A 331 -5.07 -7.72 -12.59
C PHE A 331 -5.19 -7.93 -14.10
N ASN A 332 -4.75 -6.93 -14.87
CA ASN A 332 -4.63 -7.05 -16.32
C ASN A 332 -3.17 -6.91 -16.73
N SER A 333 -2.56 -8.04 -17.08
CA SER A 333 -1.16 -8.11 -17.49
C SER A 333 -0.86 -7.33 -18.78
N LEU A 334 -1.87 -6.95 -19.56
CA LEU A 334 -1.74 -6.16 -20.78
C LEU A 334 -1.88 -4.64 -20.53
N SER A 335 -2.03 -4.21 -19.27
CA SER A 335 -2.27 -2.80 -18.92
C SER A 335 -1.18 -2.28 -18.00
N LEU A 336 -0.41 -1.28 -18.48
CA LEU A 336 0.59 -0.58 -17.66
C LEU A 336 -0.04 0.01 -16.40
N PHE A 337 -1.24 0.58 -16.55
CA PHE A 337 -1.96 1.20 -15.44
C PHE A 337 -2.37 0.17 -14.37
N SER A 338 -2.62 -1.09 -14.78
CA SER A 338 -2.82 -2.18 -13.83
C SER A 338 -1.56 -2.50 -13.05
N PHE A 339 -0.38 -2.48 -13.68
CA PHE A 339 0.91 -2.64 -12.97
C PHE A 339 1.20 -1.47 -12.02
N MET A 340 0.92 -0.23 -12.45
CA MET A 340 1.06 0.96 -11.60
C MET A 340 0.19 0.86 -10.35
N ALA A 341 -1.08 0.51 -10.49
CA ALA A 341 -1.97 0.36 -9.33
C ALA A 341 -1.58 -0.86 -8.46
N MET A 342 -1.15 -1.96 -9.08
CA MET A 342 -0.67 -3.14 -8.37
C MET A 342 0.55 -2.82 -7.49
N SER A 343 1.48 -1.98 -7.95
CA SER A 343 2.69 -1.67 -7.18
C SER A 343 2.37 -0.94 -5.88
N TYR A 344 1.40 -0.03 -5.89
CA TYR A 344 0.88 0.57 -4.68
C TYR A 344 0.26 -0.48 -3.76
N LEU A 345 -0.65 -1.33 -4.26
CA LEU A 345 -1.35 -2.33 -3.43
C LEU A 345 -0.39 -3.36 -2.83
N VAL A 346 0.60 -3.84 -3.59
CA VAL A 346 1.64 -4.73 -3.09
C VAL A 346 2.45 -4.05 -1.99
N ASN A 347 2.81 -2.77 -2.16
CA ASN A 347 3.51 -2.04 -1.10
C ASN A 347 2.63 -1.87 0.15
N ALA A 348 1.35 -1.50 0.00
CA ALA A 348 0.40 -1.39 1.11
C ALA A 348 0.25 -2.71 1.89
N CYS A 349 0.27 -3.84 1.18
CA CYS A 349 0.27 -5.18 1.78
C CYS A 349 1.53 -5.49 2.61
N ILE A 350 2.66 -4.83 2.34
CA ILE A 350 3.92 -4.97 3.09
C ILE A 350 3.99 -3.92 4.21
N THR A 351 3.61 -2.66 3.94
CA THR A 351 3.60 -1.51 4.87
C THR A 351 2.51 -0.51 4.50
N GLY A 352 1.81 0.04 5.48
CA GLY A 352 0.73 1.01 5.30
C GLY A 352 -0.65 0.34 5.35
N GLY A 353 -1.17 0.12 6.55
CA GLY A 353 -2.43 -0.60 6.75
C GLY A 353 -3.69 0.25 6.91
N HIS A 354 -3.60 1.57 6.79
CA HIS A 354 -4.79 2.42 6.81
C HIS A 354 -5.61 2.26 5.52
N TYR A 355 -6.89 1.87 5.61
CA TYR A 355 -7.73 1.57 4.44
C TYR A 355 -7.91 2.74 3.47
N THR A 356 -7.93 3.97 4.00
CA THR A 356 -8.28 5.19 3.25
C THR A 356 -7.22 6.29 3.32
N ALA A 357 -6.08 6.08 3.96
CA ALA A 357 -5.03 7.10 4.00
C ALA A 357 -4.10 6.92 2.79
N ASN A 358 -3.36 7.98 2.46
CA ASN A 358 -2.33 7.97 1.44
C ASN A 358 -2.80 7.45 0.08
N GLY A 359 -4.07 7.66 -0.29
CA GLY A 359 -4.66 7.16 -1.53
C GLY A 359 -5.06 5.68 -1.54
N GLY A 360 -5.14 4.99 -0.39
CA GLY A 360 -5.45 3.56 -0.34
C GLY A 360 -6.68 3.19 -1.19
N MET A 361 -7.79 3.87 -0.94
CA MET A 361 -9.04 3.63 -1.67
C MET A 361 -8.97 4.08 -3.14
N LEU A 362 -8.21 5.15 -3.45
CA LEU A 362 -7.96 5.56 -4.84
C LEU A 362 -7.34 4.41 -5.62
N PHE A 363 -6.29 3.78 -5.09
CA PHE A 363 -5.57 2.71 -5.78
C PHE A 363 -6.38 1.41 -5.85
N PHE A 364 -7.21 1.08 -4.87
CA PHE A 364 -8.17 -0.03 -4.98
C PHE A 364 -9.15 0.16 -6.14
N VAL A 365 -9.75 1.35 -6.23
CA VAL A 365 -10.72 1.68 -7.29
C VAL A 365 -10.03 1.80 -8.65
N PHE A 366 -8.87 2.46 -8.69
CA PHE A 366 -8.06 2.59 -9.90
C PHE A 366 -7.63 1.23 -10.42
N PHE A 367 -7.17 0.32 -9.55
CA PHE A 367 -6.80 -1.06 -9.91
C PHE A 367 -7.98 -1.81 -10.55
N TYR A 368 -9.15 -1.79 -9.90
CA TYR A 368 -10.36 -2.45 -10.42
C TYR A 368 -10.73 -1.99 -11.83
N PHE A 369 -10.60 -0.69 -12.10
CA PHE A 369 -11.00 -0.13 -13.39
C PHE A 369 -9.89 -0.15 -14.44
N ALA A 370 -8.63 0.03 -14.07
CA ALA A 370 -7.48 -0.10 -14.96
C ALA A 370 -7.36 -1.53 -15.53
N GLY A 371 -7.82 -2.53 -14.76
CA GLY A 371 -7.95 -3.90 -15.24
C GLY A 371 -9.03 -4.09 -16.33
N LYS A 372 -10.10 -3.29 -16.28
CA LYS A 372 -11.28 -3.40 -17.15
C LYS A 372 -11.24 -2.50 -18.39
N TYR A 373 -10.67 -1.31 -18.25
CA TYR A 373 -10.64 -0.27 -19.28
C TYR A 373 -9.19 -0.05 -19.71
N VAL A 374 -8.71 -0.86 -20.65
CA VAL A 374 -7.34 -0.69 -21.18
C VAL A 374 -7.35 0.37 -22.26
N GLN A 375 -6.64 1.47 -22.02
CA GLN A 375 -6.41 2.49 -23.03
C GLN A 375 -5.26 2.10 -23.95
N GLN A 376 -5.27 2.63 -25.18
CA GLN A 376 -4.32 2.24 -26.22
C GLN A 376 -2.87 2.61 -25.89
N ASP A 377 -2.64 3.68 -25.14
CA ASP A 377 -1.32 4.14 -24.71
C ASP A 377 -0.79 3.38 -23.48
N ALA A 378 -1.67 2.70 -22.75
CA ALA A 378 -1.34 1.82 -21.63
C ALA A 378 -1.28 0.34 -22.04
N PHE A 379 -1.61 0.01 -23.29
CA PHE A 379 -1.66 -1.36 -23.78
C PHE A 379 -0.26 -1.91 -24.00
N LEU A 380 0.03 -3.04 -23.34
CA LEU A 380 1.34 -3.68 -23.32
C LEU A 380 1.45 -4.90 -24.26
N GLY A 381 0.34 -5.32 -24.88
CA GLY A 381 0.37 -6.41 -25.85
C GLY A 381 0.90 -5.99 -27.20
N ASP A 382 1.30 -6.97 -28.02
CA ASP A 382 1.65 -6.71 -29.41
C ASP A 382 0.45 -6.13 -30.14
N LYS A 383 0.55 -4.88 -30.61
CA LYS A 383 -0.36 -4.40 -31.66
C LYS A 383 -0.09 -5.30 -32.85
N LYS A 384 -1.04 -6.19 -33.19
CA LYS A 384 -1.06 -6.77 -34.54
C LYS A 384 -0.96 -5.59 -35.49
N LYS A 385 0.18 -5.48 -36.20
CA LYS A 385 0.27 -4.65 -37.39
C LYS A 385 -0.81 -5.22 -38.29
N ASN A 386 -1.92 -4.50 -38.40
CA ASN A 386 -2.80 -4.70 -39.54
C ASN A 386 -1.95 -4.26 -40.73
N GLU A 387 -1.46 -5.25 -41.48
CA GLU A 387 -0.93 -5.07 -42.83
C GLU A 387 -2.01 -4.48 -43.74
#